data_AF-A0AAE4YCU7-F1
#
_entry.id   AF-A0AAE4YCU7-F1
#
_cell.length_a   1.000
_cell.length_b   1.000
_cell.length_c   1.000
_cell.angle_alpha   90.00
_cell.angle_beta   90.00
_cell.angle_gamma   90.00
#
_symmetry.space_group_name_H-M   'P 1'
#
loop_
_entity.id
_entity.type
_entity.pdbx_description
1 polymer ?
#
loop_
_entity_poly.entity_id
_entity_poly.type
_entity_poly.pdbx_seq_one_letter_code
_entity_poly.pdbx_strand_id
1 'polypeptide(L)'
;MIVVNGDAVGAEFPTVLFDNALASATLSGATVSAGAARENVLGPQTFDYWEPITQTGVLTATWAAPIQLDMVAIAAHNLHLTGANLRVHAAPDLVAVTSNITVFAAADLAANGAGPLAVVFGSRTVQKLSFTCTAGPGAPLPRIGIIYAGQRLAIPGGIAPPYVQAEDARKVETNAAQSLGGHYLRGMARRKAMRQTAQISAVERAWADGALQPFRAAYDMGAPFFWAGSPAFLTRDLSYAWRPDDAPELRPQVLAGGARVGLTLELAGYGG
;
A
#
# COMPACT_ATOMS: atom_id res chain seq x y z
N MET A 1 -1.49 -8.59 1.10
CA MET A 1 -1.52 -9.14 2.47
C MET A 1 -1.21 -8.06 3.49
N ILE A 2 -1.88 -8.10 4.64
CA ILE A 2 -1.73 -7.18 5.76
C ILE A 2 -1.41 -7.99 7.02
N VAL A 3 -0.39 -7.58 7.76
CA VAL A 3 -0.07 -8.08 9.09
C VAL A 3 -0.46 -7.01 10.11
N VAL A 4 -1.25 -7.38 11.12
CA VAL A 4 -1.64 -6.46 12.20
C VAL A 4 -0.97 -6.92 13.49
N ASN A 5 -0.12 -6.06 14.05
CA ASN A 5 0.51 -6.33 15.34
C ASN A 5 -0.51 -6.10 16.48
N GLY A 6 -0.36 -6.83 17.60
CA GLY A 6 -1.30 -6.75 18.72
C GLY A 6 -1.36 -5.40 19.44
N ASP A 7 -0.41 -4.49 19.17
CA ASP A 7 -0.38 -3.11 19.66
C ASP A 7 -1.09 -2.11 18.73
N ALA A 8 -1.56 -2.55 17.56
CA ALA A 8 -2.29 -1.70 16.63
C ALA A 8 -3.66 -1.29 17.18
N VAL A 9 -3.99 -0.01 17.05
CA VAL A 9 -5.30 0.55 17.42
C VAL A 9 -6.05 0.92 16.15
N GLY A 10 -7.35 0.67 16.06
CA GLY A 10 -8.19 1.11 14.94
C GLY A 10 -7.96 0.34 13.63
N ALA A 11 -7.47 -0.90 13.72
CA ALA A 11 -7.21 -1.78 12.58
C ALA A 11 -8.51 -2.38 12.00
N GLU A 12 -9.62 -2.28 12.71
CA GLU A 12 -10.97 -2.62 12.26
C GLU A 12 -11.52 -1.64 11.21
N PHE A 13 -11.00 -0.41 11.20
CA PHE A 13 -11.49 0.67 10.34
C PHE A 13 -10.80 0.68 8.98
N PRO A 14 -11.52 1.09 7.91
CA PRO A 14 -10.89 1.37 6.62
C PRO A 14 -9.76 2.39 6.79
N THR A 15 -8.68 2.13 6.09
CA THR A 15 -7.39 2.76 6.35
C THR A 15 -6.75 3.21 5.05
N VAL A 16 -6.21 4.42 5.08
CA VAL A 16 -5.43 4.99 3.99
C VAL A 16 -4.03 5.34 4.47
N LEU A 17 -3.01 4.92 3.73
CA LEU A 17 -1.65 5.45 3.88
C LEU A 17 -1.30 6.23 2.60
N PHE A 18 -1.43 7.55 2.69
CA PHE A 18 -1.21 8.48 1.57
C PHE A 18 0.00 9.40 1.77
N ASP A 19 0.31 9.77 3.02
CA ASP A 19 1.47 10.58 3.34
C ASP A 19 2.69 9.67 3.55
N ASN A 20 3.61 9.70 2.59
CA ASN A 20 4.82 8.91 2.64
C ASN A 20 5.94 9.67 3.36
N ALA A 21 6.10 9.42 4.66
CA ALA A 21 7.14 10.04 5.48
C ALA A 21 8.56 9.73 4.96
N LEU A 22 8.75 8.66 4.18
CA LEU A 22 10.05 8.34 3.55
C LEU A 22 10.52 9.40 2.56
N ALA A 23 9.61 10.19 1.98
CA ALA A 23 9.97 11.28 1.07
C ALA A 23 10.84 12.37 1.75
N SER A 24 10.74 12.48 3.09
CA SER A 24 11.57 13.40 3.89
C SER A 24 12.82 12.74 4.48
N ALA A 25 12.98 11.42 4.34
CA ALA A 25 14.09 10.68 4.90
C ALA A 25 15.33 10.72 3.99
N THR A 26 16.50 10.60 4.60
CA THR A 26 17.71 10.24 3.85
C THR A 26 17.75 8.72 3.68
N LEU A 27 17.79 8.25 2.43
CA LEU A 27 17.91 6.83 2.12
C LEU A 27 19.38 6.40 2.02
N SER A 28 19.69 5.24 2.57
CA SER A 28 21.01 4.62 2.56
C SER A 28 20.88 3.09 2.46
N GLY A 29 21.97 2.37 2.23
CA GLY A 29 21.93 0.90 2.21
C GLY A 29 22.90 0.24 1.25
N ALA A 30 22.61 -1.03 0.92
CA ALA A 30 23.42 -1.88 0.05
C ALA A 30 23.68 -1.23 -1.32
N THR A 31 24.80 -1.58 -1.96
CA THR A 31 25.09 -1.22 -3.34
C THR A 31 23.97 -1.74 -4.26
N VAL A 32 23.58 -0.91 -5.23
CA VAL A 32 22.42 -1.16 -6.09
C VAL A 32 22.83 -1.52 -7.51
N SER A 33 21.99 -2.30 -8.18
CA SER A 33 22.12 -2.58 -9.62
C SER A 33 21.99 -1.28 -10.43
N ALA A 34 22.61 -1.23 -11.61
CA ALA A 34 22.52 -0.08 -12.50
C ALA A 34 21.05 0.20 -12.88
N GLY A 35 20.60 1.45 -12.73
CA GLY A 35 19.21 1.86 -12.99
C GLY A 35 18.21 1.52 -11.88
N ALA A 36 18.63 0.84 -10.81
CA ALA A 36 17.77 0.40 -9.71
C ALA A 36 18.07 1.17 -8.40
N ALA A 37 18.10 2.50 -8.50
CA ALA A 37 18.45 3.41 -7.41
C ALA A 37 17.52 3.23 -6.20
N ARG A 38 18.00 3.60 -5.00
CA ARG A 38 17.21 3.43 -3.76
C ARG A 38 15.99 4.33 -3.76
N GLU A 39 16.13 5.50 -4.36
CA GLU A 39 15.15 6.57 -4.48
C GLU A 39 13.96 6.14 -5.35
N ASN A 40 14.12 5.11 -6.19
CA ASN A 40 13.03 4.57 -7.00
C ASN A 40 11.85 4.11 -6.14
N VAL A 41 12.09 3.65 -4.90
CA VAL A 41 11.02 3.22 -3.97
C VAL A 41 10.08 4.34 -3.52
N LEU A 42 10.49 5.60 -3.70
CA LEU A 42 9.69 6.78 -3.36
C LEU A 42 8.79 7.21 -4.52
N GLY A 43 9.13 6.80 -5.74
CA GLY A 43 8.39 7.17 -6.93
C GLY A 43 7.00 6.53 -6.96
N PRO A 44 6.01 7.18 -7.61
CA PRO A 44 4.68 6.61 -7.74
C PRO A 44 4.62 5.47 -8.77
N GLN A 45 5.67 5.29 -9.57
CA GLN A 45 5.70 4.45 -10.76
C GLN A 45 5.99 2.99 -10.40
N THR A 46 5.14 2.06 -10.85
CA THR A 46 5.27 0.63 -10.51
C THR A 46 6.31 -0.11 -11.34
N PHE A 47 6.97 0.56 -12.29
CA PHE A 47 7.99 -0.05 -13.17
C PHE A 47 9.42 0.32 -12.78
N ASP A 48 9.60 1.33 -11.93
CA ASP A 48 10.88 1.66 -11.32
C ASP A 48 11.02 0.85 -10.03
N TYR A 49 12.25 0.42 -9.71
CA TYR A 49 12.49 -0.41 -8.53
C TYR A 49 13.88 -0.21 -7.96
N TRP A 50 13.99 -0.47 -6.66
CA TRP A 50 15.26 -0.71 -5.99
C TRP A 50 15.63 -2.18 -6.10
N GLU A 51 16.89 -2.46 -6.43
CA GLU A 51 17.47 -3.81 -6.47
C GLU A 51 18.90 -3.78 -5.92
N PRO A 52 19.23 -4.58 -4.89
CA PRO A 52 20.61 -4.75 -4.43
C PRO A 52 21.41 -5.64 -5.38
N ILE A 53 22.73 -5.47 -5.44
CA ILE A 53 23.62 -6.35 -6.25
C ILE A 53 23.86 -7.75 -5.64
N THR A 54 23.31 -8.03 -4.45
CA THR A 54 23.46 -9.33 -3.77
C THR A 54 22.11 -9.86 -3.30
N GLN A 55 22.03 -11.14 -2.96
CA GLN A 55 20.81 -11.78 -2.45
C GLN A 55 20.30 -11.15 -1.14
N THR A 56 21.16 -10.45 -0.38
CA THR A 56 20.75 -9.70 0.80
C THR A 56 20.83 -8.21 0.54
N GLY A 57 19.67 -7.56 0.48
CA GLY A 57 19.53 -6.11 0.37
C GLY A 57 19.14 -5.49 1.70
N VAL A 58 19.78 -4.38 2.04
CA VAL A 58 19.34 -3.51 3.14
C VAL A 58 19.07 -2.12 2.58
N LEU A 59 17.88 -1.59 2.86
CA LEU A 59 17.51 -0.20 2.64
C LEU A 59 17.20 0.42 3.99
N THR A 60 17.81 1.56 4.30
CA THR A 60 17.62 2.27 5.56
C THR A 60 17.23 3.71 5.30
N ALA A 61 16.14 4.14 5.92
CA ALA A 61 15.66 5.51 5.96
C ALA A 61 15.98 6.12 7.32
N THR A 62 16.59 7.30 7.32
CA THR A 62 16.88 8.06 8.53
C THR A 62 16.31 9.47 8.43
N TRP A 63 15.68 9.94 9.51
CA TRP A 63 15.12 11.29 9.59
C TRP A 63 15.99 12.21 10.45
N ALA A 64 15.97 13.50 10.14
CA ALA A 64 16.69 14.52 10.90
C ALA A 64 16.18 14.64 12.36
N ALA A 65 14.89 14.39 12.56
CA ALA A 65 14.25 14.31 13.87
C ALA A 65 13.34 13.06 13.94
N PRO A 66 13.07 12.51 15.15
CA PRO A 66 12.15 11.39 15.29
C PRO A 66 10.73 11.77 14.85
N ILE A 67 10.06 10.84 14.18
CA ILE A 67 8.68 10.97 13.69
C ILE A 67 7.79 9.86 14.24
N GLN A 68 6.47 9.99 14.09
CA GLN A 68 5.52 8.91 14.41
C GLN A 68 5.23 8.08 13.18
N LEU A 69 5.22 6.75 13.33
CA LEU A 69 4.82 5.79 12.31
C LEU A 69 3.90 4.74 12.92
N ASP A 70 2.89 4.30 12.17
CA ASP A 70 1.99 3.21 12.58
C ASP A 70 1.69 2.20 11.44
N MET A 71 2.14 2.51 10.22
CA MET A 71 1.95 1.62 9.08
C MET A 71 3.13 1.71 8.11
N VAL A 72 3.49 0.54 7.55
CA VAL A 72 4.43 0.41 6.44
C VAL A 72 3.79 -0.46 5.38
N ALA A 73 3.83 -0.02 4.13
CA ALA A 73 3.24 -0.72 2.99
C ALA A 73 4.19 -0.74 1.79
N ILE A 74 4.10 -1.79 0.99
CA ILE A 74 4.99 -2.09 -0.13
C ILE A 74 4.16 -2.60 -1.31
N ALA A 75 4.50 -2.14 -2.51
CA ALA A 75 3.91 -2.61 -3.76
C ALA A 75 4.98 -2.82 -4.84
N ALA A 76 4.57 -3.42 -5.96
CA ALA A 76 5.42 -3.67 -7.13
C ALA A 76 6.74 -4.40 -6.77
N HIS A 77 6.63 -5.55 -6.10
CA HIS A 77 7.79 -6.32 -5.66
C HIS A 77 7.81 -7.73 -6.28
N ASN A 78 9.01 -8.33 -6.36
CA ASN A 78 9.17 -9.70 -6.86
C ASN A 78 9.41 -10.73 -5.74
N LEU A 79 9.30 -10.33 -4.46
CA LEU A 79 9.74 -11.13 -3.31
C LEU A 79 9.18 -12.57 -3.27
N HIS A 80 7.96 -12.78 -3.77
CA HIS A 80 7.34 -14.10 -3.88
C HIS A 80 8.10 -15.09 -4.77
N LEU A 81 8.87 -14.61 -5.75
CA LEU A 81 9.69 -15.43 -6.66
C LEU A 81 11.10 -15.71 -6.11
N THR A 82 11.49 -15.02 -5.04
CA THR A 82 12.87 -15.02 -4.55
C THR A 82 13.10 -15.98 -3.38
N GLY A 83 12.03 -16.57 -2.83
CA GLY A 83 12.09 -17.29 -1.56
C GLY A 83 12.60 -16.41 -0.42
N ALA A 84 12.48 -15.09 -0.54
CA ALA A 84 13.05 -14.15 0.43
C ALA A 84 12.24 -14.08 1.71
N ASN A 85 12.91 -13.65 2.78
CA ASN A 85 12.22 -13.04 3.91
C ASN A 85 12.39 -11.51 3.83
N LEU A 86 11.34 -10.78 4.21
CA LEU A 86 11.42 -9.33 4.39
C LEU A 86 11.29 -9.01 5.88
N ARG A 87 12.30 -8.37 6.44
CA ARG A 87 12.30 -7.86 7.81
C ARG A 87 12.15 -6.35 7.78
N VAL A 88 11.17 -5.85 8.53
CA VAL A 88 10.99 -4.41 8.78
C VAL A 88 11.33 -4.17 10.24
N HIS A 89 12.30 -3.30 10.49
CA HIS A 89 12.75 -2.99 11.83
C HIS A 89 13.03 -1.50 11.98
N ALA A 90 12.85 -0.99 13.20
CA ALA A 90 12.95 0.42 13.50
C ALA A 90 13.71 0.67 14.80
N ALA A 91 14.31 1.85 14.91
CA ALA A 91 14.89 2.37 16.13
C ALA A 91 14.35 3.78 16.43
N PRO A 92 14.18 4.13 17.71
CA PRO A 92 13.68 5.43 18.12
C PRO A 92 14.66 6.57 17.83
N ASP A 93 15.95 6.25 17.74
CA ASP A 93 17.04 7.18 17.43
C ASP A 93 18.08 6.52 16.50
N LEU A 94 19.13 7.25 16.14
CA LEU A 94 20.16 6.76 15.21
C LEU A 94 21.14 5.75 15.84
N VAL A 95 21.27 5.73 17.16
CA VAL A 95 22.28 4.96 17.93
C VAL A 95 21.70 3.68 18.52
N ALA A 96 20.42 3.70 18.88
CA ALA A 96 19.69 2.59 19.46
C ALA A 96 19.69 1.36 18.53
N VAL A 97 19.68 0.20 19.19
CA VAL A 97 19.52 -1.09 18.53
C VAL A 97 18.14 -1.14 17.89
N THR A 98 18.09 -1.64 16.65
CA THR A 98 16.84 -1.78 15.93
C THR A 98 15.99 -2.90 16.51
N SER A 99 14.68 -2.67 16.59
CA SER A 99 13.69 -3.64 17.03
C SER A 99 12.81 -4.05 15.85
N ASN A 100 12.42 -5.33 15.79
CA ASN A 100 11.56 -5.80 14.71
C ASN A 100 10.16 -5.18 14.85
N ILE A 101 9.66 -4.62 13.74
CA ILE A 101 8.25 -4.30 13.57
C ILE A 101 7.51 -5.55 13.08
N THR A 102 8.04 -6.17 12.02
CA THR A 102 7.48 -7.42 11.47
C THR A 102 8.52 -8.19 10.66
N VAL A 103 8.23 -9.47 10.45
CA VAL A 103 8.94 -10.32 9.50
C VAL A 103 7.89 -10.98 8.61
N PHE A 104 7.94 -10.69 7.31
CA PHE A 104 7.20 -11.44 6.31
C PHE A 104 8.00 -12.68 5.94
N ALA A 105 7.49 -13.85 6.30
CA ALA A 105 8.14 -15.11 6.02
C ALA A 105 8.02 -15.48 4.53
N ALA A 106 9.00 -16.21 4.01
CA ALA A 106 9.03 -16.64 2.61
C ALA A 106 7.75 -17.37 2.16
N ALA A 107 7.16 -18.19 3.06
CA ALA A 107 5.92 -18.90 2.77
C ALA A 107 4.73 -17.94 2.59
N ASP A 108 4.61 -16.90 3.42
CA ASP A 108 3.55 -15.90 3.31
C ASP A 108 3.71 -15.04 2.07
N LEU A 109 4.95 -14.66 1.74
CA LEU A 109 5.27 -13.94 0.51
C LEU A 109 4.93 -14.77 -0.73
N ALA A 110 5.26 -16.06 -0.74
CA ALA A 110 4.89 -16.96 -1.83
C ALA A 110 3.37 -17.08 -1.99
N ALA A 111 2.62 -17.23 -0.89
CA ALA A 111 1.16 -17.35 -0.90
C ALA A 111 0.44 -16.05 -1.33
N ASN A 112 1.03 -14.88 -1.06
CA ASN A 112 0.50 -13.58 -1.46
C ASN A 112 0.85 -13.21 -2.92
N GLY A 113 1.85 -13.88 -3.52
CA GLY A 113 2.28 -13.61 -4.88
C GLY A 113 2.81 -12.18 -5.08
N ALA A 114 2.46 -11.55 -6.20
CA ALA A 114 2.84 -10.18 -6.52
C ALA A 114 1.99 -9.10 -5.82
N GLY A 115 1.02 -9.50 -4.98
CA GLY A 115 0.15 -8.57 -4.27
C GLY A 115 0.92 -7.67 -3.31
N PRO A 116 0.40 -6.47 -2.99
CA PRO A 116 1.04 -5.57 -2.04
C PRO A 116 1.13 -6.19 -0.64
N LEU A 117 2.05 -5.67 0.17
CA LEU A 117 2.29 -6.07 1.56
C LEU A 117 2.12 -4.87 2.48
N ALA A 118 1.52 -5.04 3.64
CA ALA A 118 1.52 -4.02 4.67
C ALA A 118 1.65 -4.61 6.07
N VAL A 119 2.17 -3.80 6.98
CA VAL A 119 2.10 -4.03 8.41
C VAL A 119 1.47 -2.81 9.08
N VAL A 120 0.49 -3.06 9.95
CA VAL A 120 -0.11 -2.07 10.85
C VAL A 120 0.33 -2.40 12.27
N PHE A 121 0.81 -1.40 13.00
CA PHE A 121 1.35 -1.54 14.35
C PHE A 121 0.95 -0.34 15.20
N GLY A 122 1.11 -0.44 16.52
CA GLY A 122 0.88 0.71 17.41
C GLY A 122 1.81 1.89 17.06
N SER A 123 1.35 3.13 17.20
CA SER A 123 2.16 4.32 16.87
C SER A 123 3.50 4.29 17.61
N ARG A 124 4.60 4.39 16.86
CA ARG A 124 5.97 4.37 17.37
C ARG A 124 6.72 5.63 16.98
N THR A 125 7.50 6.16 17.91
CA THR A 125 8.51 7.17 17.63
C THR A 125 9.71 6.50 16.96
N VAL A 126 10.05 6.92 15.74
CA VAL A 126 11.10 6.31 14.91
C VAL A 126 11.97 7.40 14.28
N GLN A 127 13.28 7.21 14.34
CA GLN A 127 14.25 8.04 13.58
C GLN A 127 15.04 7.23 12.55
N LYS A 128 15.02 5.89 12.64
CA LYS A 128 15.67 4.97 11.72
C LYS A 128 14.74 3.80 11.41
N LEU A 129 14.39 3.63 10.14
CA LEU A 129 13.59 2.51 9.64
C LEU A 129 14.38 1.75 8.59
N SER A 130 14.44 0.43 8.72
CA SER A 130 15.26 -0.41 7.84
C SER A 130 14.46 -1.60 7.33
N PHE A 131 14.65 -1.86 6.05
CA PHE A 131 14.09 -2.97 5.29
C PHE A 131 15.23 -3.91 4.93
N THR A 132 15.16 -5.15 5.37
CA THR A 132 16.14 -6.17 5.00
C THR A 132 15.44 -7.28 4.24
N CYS A 133 15.83 -7.44 2.98
CA CYS A 133 15.40 -8.54 2.13
C CYS A 133 16.53 -9.56 2.04
N THR A 134 16.25 -10.82 2.34
CA THR A 134 17.21 -11.91 2.21
C THR A 134 16.61 -12.98 1.31
N ALA A 135 16.99 -12.98 0.03
CA ALA A 135 16.58 -13.98 -0.96
C ALA A 135 17.25 -15.34 -0.74
N GLY A 136 16.61 -16.39 -1.23
CA GLY A 136 17.14 -17.75 -1.20
C GLY A 136 18.36 -17.93 -2.11
N PRO A 137 19.23 -18.91 -1.84
CA PRO A 137 20.38 -19.20 -2.69
C PRO A 137 19.97 -19.50 -4.14
N GLY A 138 20.57 -18.78 -5.09
CA GLY A 138 20.32 -18.97 -6.53
C GLY A 138 19.01 -18.37 -7.04
N ALA A 139 18.22 -17.73 -6.17
CA ALA A 139 17.00 -17.05 -6.55
C ALA A 139 17.28 -15.70 -7.23
N PRO A 140 16.31 -15.14 -7.99
CA PRO A 140 16.41 -13.78 -8.50
C PRO A 140 16.65 -12.77 -7.36
N LEU A 141 17.33 -11.66 -7.67
CA LEU A 141 17.58 -10.60 -6.71
C LEU A 141 16.25 -9.96 -6.24
N PRO A 142 16.11 -9.59 -4.96
CA PRO A 142 14.89 -8.99 -4.45
C PRO A 142 14.72 -7.57 -5.01
N ARG A 143 13.52 -7.27 -5.50
CA ARG A 143 13.13 -5.97 -6.07
C ARG A 143 11.92 -5.45 -5.35
N ILE A 144 11.94 -4.16 -5.05
CA ILE A 144 10.81 -3.42 -4.49
C ILE A 144 10.63 -2.13 -5.27
N GLY A 145 9.44 -1.91 -5.79
CA GLY A 145 9.09 -0.73 -6.58
C GLY A 145 8.61 0.44 -5.75
N ILE A 146 7.77 0.21 -4.74
CA ILE A 146 7.14 1.28 -3.96
C ILE A 146 7.16 0.92 -2.48
N ILE A 147 7.56 1.87 -1.63
CA ILE A 147 7.45 1.76 -0.18
C ILE A 147 6.81 3.03 0.38
N TYR A 148 5.75 2.87 1.15
CA TYR A 148 5.17 3.92 1.98
C TYR A 148 5.40 3.57 3.45
N ALA A 149 5.83 4.56 4.24
CA ALA A 149 5.81 4.49 5.69
C ALA A 149 5.28 5.81 6.24
N GLY A 150 4.36 5.77 7.19
CA GLY A 150 3.75 6.98 7.72
C GLY A 150 2.77 6.70 8.85
N GLN A 151 2.04 7.75 9.24
CA GLN A 151 0.81 7.60 10.02
C GLN A 151 -0.35 7.38 9.07
N ARG A 152 -1.12 6.32 9.30
CA ARG A 152 -2.29 5.99 8.49
C ARG A 152 -3.48 6.86 8.90
N LEU A 153 -4.33 7.20 7.93
CA LEU A 153 -5.65 7.75 8.18
C LEU A 153 -6.63 6.59 8.42
N ALA A 154 -6.97 6.33 9.68
CA ALA A 154 -8.08 5.45 10.03
C ALA A 154 -9.40 6.20 9.87
N ILE A 155 -10.27 5.75 8.98
CA ILE A 155 -11.57 6.35 8.72
C ILE A 155 -12.58 5.74 9.70
N PRO A 156 -13.11 6.50 10.69
CA PRO A 156 -13.92 5.93 11.78
C PRO A 156 -15.23 5.27 11.33
N GLY A 157 -15.67 5.57 10.10
CA GLY A 157 -16.79 4.89 9.47
C GLY A 157 -16.30 3.56 8.93
N GLY A 158 -16.88 2.46 9.41
CA GLY A 158 -16.66 1.15 8.78
C GLY A 158 -17.12 1.16 7.32
N ILE A 159 -16.65 0.19 6.53
CA ILE A 159 -17.15 0.00 5.17
C ILE A 159 -18.63 -0.38 5.22
N ALA A 160 -19.44 0.31 4.41
CA ALA A 160 -20.84 -0.02 4.21
C ALA A 160 -20.97 -1.19 3.21
N PRO A 161 -21.73 -2.26 3.54
CA PRO A 161 -22.07 -3.31 2.58
C PRO A 161 -23.03 -2.79 1.49
N PRO A 162 -22.98 -3.37 0.27
CA PRO A 162 -22.06 -4.42 -0.17
C PRO A 162 -20.65 -3.89 -0.49
N TYR A 163 -19.63 -4.70 -0.19
CA TYR A 163 -18.23 -4.37 -0.46
C TYR A 163 -17.53 -5.51 -1.17
N VAL A 164 -16.76 -5.19 -2.20
CA VAL A 164 -15.92 -6.13 -2.94
C VAL A 164 -14.47 -5.86 -2.55
N GLN A 165 -13.74 -6.89 -2.13
CA GLN A 165 -12.33 -6.75 -1.77
C GLN A 165 -11.48 -6.48 -3.01
N ALA A 166 -10.33 -5.82 -2.85
CA ALA A 166 -9.44 -5.44 -3.93
C ALA A 166 -9.01 -6.62 -4.83
N GLU A 167 -8.81 -7.81 -4.25
CA GLU A 167 -8.45 -9.02 -4.98
C GLU A 167 -9.58 -9.52 -5.91
N ASP A 168 -10.82 -9.34 -5.50
CA ASP A 168 -12.03 -9.73 -6.25
C ASP A 168 -12.48 -8.62 -7.22
N ALA A 169 -12.05 -7.37 -6.98
CA ALA A 169 -12.35 -6.20 -7.81
C ALA A 169 -11.46 -6.08 -9.06
N ARG A 170 -10.73 -7.15 -9.43
CA ARG A 170 -9.91 -7.20 -10.64
C ARG A 170 -10.79 -7.21 -11.90
N LYS A 171 -10.70 -6.17 -12.71
CA LYS A 171 -11.29 -6.14 -14.05
C LYS A 171 -10.30 -6.69 -15.07
N VAL A 172 -10.75 -7.70 -15.83
CA VAL A 172 -10.00 -8.26 -16.96
C VAL A 172 -10.65 -7.77 -18.25
N GLU A 173 -9.97 -6.88 -18.95
CA GLU A 173 -10.42 -6.46 -20.28
C GLU A 173 -9.99 -7.51 -21.31
N THR A 174 -10.96 -8.17 -21.93
CA THR A 174 -10.75 -9.15 -23.00
C THR A 174 -11.13 -8.54 -24.35
N ASN A 175 -10.16 -8.40 -25.24
CA ASN A 175 -10.45 -8.09 -26.64
C ASN A 175 -10.84 -9.40 -27.32
N ALA A 176 -12.15 -9.67 -27.43
CA ALA A 176 -12.66 -10.79 -28.20
C ALA A 176 -12.59 -10.43 -29.69
N ALA A 177 -11.71 -11.10 -30.44
CA ALA A 177 -11.76 -11.06 -31.89
C ALA A 177 -12.92 -11.96 -32.35
N GLN A 178 -13.96 -11.37 -32.95
CA GLN A 178 -14.97 -12.09 -33.72
C GLN A 178 -14.73 -11.83 -35.21
N SER A 179 -14.82 -12.89 -36.03
CA SER A 179 -14.77 -12.73 -37.49
C SER A 179 -16.03 -12.03 -38.01
N LEU A 180 -15.99 -11.51 -39.23
CA LEU A 180 -17.17 -10.95 -39.92
C LEU A 180 -18.32 -11.98 -40.06
N GLY A 181 -18.01 -13.28 -39.96
CA GLY A 181 -18.96 -14.40 -39.97
C GLY A 181 -19.37 -14.92 -38.58
N GLY A 182 -19.02 -14.22 -37.49
CA GLY A 182 -19.43 -14.59 -36.13
C GLY A 182 -18.61 -15.71 -35.47
N HIS A 183 -17.48 -16.12 -36.06
CA HIS A 183 -16.62 -17.14 -35.44
C HIS A 183 -15.75 -16.53 -34.35
N TYR A 184 -15.63 -17.25 -33.22
CA TYR A 184 -14.76 -16.88 -32.11
C TYR A 184 -13.29 -17.12 -32.50
N LEU A 185 -12.53 -16.04 -32.69
CA LEU A 185 -11.14 -16.08 -33.17
C LEU A 185 -10.10 -16.00 -32.04
N ARG A 186 -10.52 -16.27 -30.79
CA ARG A 186 -9.73 -16.18 -29.54
C ARG A 186 -9.67 -14.75 -28.99
N GLY A 187 -10.05 -14.60 -27.72
CA GLY A 187 -9.88 -13.36 -26.98
C GLY A 187 -8.49 -13.25 -26.37
N MET A 188 -7.82 -12.11 -26.52
CA MET A 188 -6.63 -11.78 -25.74
C MET A 188 -7.04 -10.92 -24.54
N ALA A 189 -6.74 -11.39 -23.33
CA ALA A 189 -6.84 -10.58 -22.11
C ALA A 189 -5.70 -9.56 -22.11
N ARG A 190 -6.04 -8.26 -22.17
CA ARG A 190 -5.06 -7.20 -22.46
C ARG A 190 -4.69 -6.38 -21.23
N ARG A 191 -5.54 -6.32 -20.21
CA ARG A 191 -5.26 -5.55 -18.98
C ARG A 191 -6.00 -6.13 -17.77
N LYS A 192 -5.26 -6.29 -16.67
CA LYS A 192 -5.80 -6.50 -15.32
C LYS A 192 -5.61 -5.20 -14.56
N ALA A 193 -6.70 -4.55 -14.16
CA ALA A 193 -6.66 -3.39 -13.27
C ALA A 193 -7.70 -3.61 -12.17
N MET A 194 -7.38 -3.20 -10.95
CA MET A 194 -8.37 -3.17 -9.88
C MET A 194 -9.26 -1.94 -10.08
N ARG A 195 -10.58 -2.10 -9.96
CA ARG A 195 -11.52 -0.98 -9.91
C ARG A 195 -12.66 -1.26 -8.94
N GLN A 196 -12.82 -0.40 -7.97
CA GLN A 196 -13.67 -0.63 -6.82
C GLN A 196 -14.31 0.66 -6.30
N THR A 197 -15.54 0.56 -5.82
CA THR A 197 -16.20 1.62 -5.06
C THR A 197 -16.23 1.23 -3.59
N ALA A 198 -15.70 2.07 -2.71
CA ALA A 198 -15.77 1.92 -1.27
C ALA A 198 -16.76 2.93 -0.69
N GLN A 199 -17.92 2.45 -0.24
CA GLN A 199 -18.87 3.26 0.51
C GLN A 199 -18.53 3.16 1.99
N ILE A 200 -18.46 4.31 2.66
CA ILE A 200 -18.12 4.41 4.07
C ILE A 200 -19.36 4.80 4.85
N SER A 201 -19.55 4.13 5.99
CA SER A 201 -20.61 4.47 6.95
C SER A 201 -20.46 5.91 7.42
N ALA A 202 -21.58 6.51 7.84
CA ALA A 202 -21.62 7.90 8.27
C ALA A 202 -20.56 8.21 9.35
N VAL A 203 -19.71 9.20 9.07
CA VAL A 203 -18.69 9.69 10.00
C VAL A 203 -19.09 11.04 10.61
N GLU A 204 -18.47 11.40 11.73
CA GLU A 204 -18.67 12.72 12.32
C GLU A 204 -18.17 13.82 11.39
N ARG A 205 -18.97 14.88 11.24
CA ARG A 205 -18.61 16.02 10.40
C ARG A 205 -17.32 16.70 10.89
N ALA A 206 -17.13 16.82 12.21
CA ALA A 206 -15.93 17.43 12.77
C ALA A 206 -14.64 16.69 12.37
N TRP A 207 -14.69 15.36 12.28
CA TRP A 207 -13.57 14.56 11.77
C TRP A 207 -13.34 14.82 10.28
N ALA A 208 -14.40 14.86 9.47
CA ALA A 208 -14.30 15.12 8.04
C ALA A 208 -13.80 16.54 7.71
N ASP A 209 -14.19 17.54 8.51
CA ASP A 209 -13.74 18.92 8.36
C ASP A 209 -12.28 19.12 8.85
N GLY A 210 -11.71 18.14 9.56
CA GLY A 210 -10.32 18.12 10.03
C GLY A 210 -9.46 17.06 9.34
N ALA A 211 -9.40 15.86 9.93
CA ALA A 211 -8.47 14.80 9.57
C ALA A 211 -8.57 14.31 8.11
N LEU A 212 -9.76 14.41 7.50
CA LEU A 212 -9.97 13.99 6.12
C LEU A 212 -9.38 14.98 5.09
N GLN A 213 -9.27 16.27 5.42
CA GLN A 213 -8.94 17.32 4.43
C GLN A 213 -7.58 17.11 3.73
N PRO A 214 -6.48 16.75 4.42
CA PRO A 214 -5.21 16.49 3.75
C PRO A 214 -5.29 15.33 2.76
N PHE A 215 -5.97 14.24 3.14
CA PHE A 215 -6.18 13.11 2.24
C PHE A 215 -7.08 13.48 1.06
N ARG A 216 -8.14 14.26 1.30
CA ARG A 216 -9.02 14.75 0.22
C ARG A 216 -8.24 15.53 -0.82
N ALA A 217 -7.36 16.44 -0.41
CA ALA A 217 -6.51 17.18 -1.33
C ALA A 217 -5.59 16.24 -2.13
N ALA A 218 -4.94 15.27 -1.48
CA ALA A 218 -4.11 14.26 -2.15
C ALA A 218 -4.91 13.41 -3.17
N TYR A 219 -6.09 12.93 -2.76
CA TYR A 219 -7.00 12.14 -3.59
C TYR A 219 -7.47 12.93 -4.82
N ASP A 220 -7.86 14.19 -4.63
CA ASP A 220 -8.36 15.04 -5.71
C ASP A 220 -7.25 15.42 -6.72
N MET A 221 -5.99 15.48 -6.28
CA MET A 221 -4.81 15.63 -7.14
C MET A 221 -4.40 14.34 -7.87
N GLY A 222 -5.06 13.21 -7.61
CA GLY A 222 -4.72 11.92 -8.20
C GLY A 222 -3.44 11.29 -7.62
N ALA A 223 -3.01 11.73 -6.44
CA ALA A 223 -1.87 11.12 -5.77
C ALA A 223 -2.20 9.66 -5.38
N PRO A 224 -1.27 8.72 -5.55
CA PRO A 224 -1.49 7.34 -5.17
C PRO A 224 -1.37 7.14 -3.66
N PHE A 225 -1.97 6.08 -3.16
CA PHE A 225 -2.01 5.72 -1.74
C PHE A 225 -2.20 4.21 -1.57
N PHE A 226 -1.96 3.70 -0.36
CA PHE A 226 -2.40 2.36 -0.01
C PHE A 226 -3.79 2.40 0.62
N TRP A 227 -4.69 1.57 0.10
CA TRP A 227 -6.03 1.37 0.63
C TRP A 227 -6.15 -0.02 1.26
N ALA A 228 -6.71 -0.06 2.48
CA ALA A 228 -7.14 -1.29 3.12
C ALA A 228 -8.53 -1.12 3.72
N GLY A 229 -9.47 -1.99 3.37
CA GLY A 229 -10.85 -1.82 3.79
C GLY A 229 -11.12 -2.12 5.26
N SER A 230 -10.43 -3.12 5.80
CA SER A 230 -10.40 -3.37 7.24
C SER A 230 -9.16 -4.23 7.54
N PRO A 231 -8.02 -3.62 7.89
CA PRO A 231 -6.77 -4.34 8.15
C PRO A 231 -6.91 -5.58 9.05
N ALA A 232 -7.78 -5.52 10.08
CA ALA A 232 -7.98 -6.60 11.04
C ALA A 232 -8.82 -7.77 10.49
N PHE A 233 -9.84 -7.51 9.67
CA PHE A 233 -10.79 -8.53 9.21
C PHE A 233 -10.59 -8.95 7.76
N LEU A 234 -10.04 -8.06 6.93
CA LEU A 234 -9.83 -8.24 5.50
C LEU A 234 -8.33 -8.19 5.19
N THR A 235 -7.57 -9.15 5.73
CA THR A 235 -6.09 -9.17 5.66
C THR A 235 -5.54 -9.32 4.24
N ARG A 236 -6.36 -9.67 3.26
CA ARG A 236 -5.99 -9.72 1.84
C ARG A 236 -6.41 -8.47 1.06
N ASP A 237 -7.26 -7.62 1.66
CA ASP A 237 -7.79 -6.41 1.05
C ASP A 237 -6.82 -5.24 1.20
N LEU A 238 -5.68 -5.34 0.51
CA LEU A 238 -4.70 -4.28 0.39
C LEU A 238 -4.48 -3.98 -1.09
N SER A 239 -4.47 -2.69 -1.42
CA SER A 239 -4.20 -2.23 -2.77
C SER A 239 -3.33 -0.99 -2.76
N TYR A 240 -2.50 -0.86 -3.79
CA TYR A 240 -1.90 0.41 -4.15
C TYR A 240 -2.82 1.08 -5.16
N ALA A 241 -3.52 2.12 -4.72
CA ALA A 241 -4.67 2.70 -5.40
C ALA A 241 -4.47 4.19 -5.68
N TRP A 242 -5.28 4.71 -6.58
CA TRP A 242 -5.40 6.12 -6.92
C TRP A 242 -6.84 6.39 -7.37
N ARG A 243 -7.21 7.66 -7.47
CA ARG A 243 -8.49 8.08 -8.04
C ARG A 243 -8.51 7.78 -9.55
N PRO A 244 -9.50 7.04 -10.08
CA PRO A 244 -9.68 6.89 -11.52
C PRO A 244 -9.92 8.24 -12.21
N ASP A 245 -9.40 8.44 -13.43
CA ASP A 245 -9.57 9.69 -14.18
C ASP A 245 -11.05 10.07 -14.42
N ASP A 246 -11.93 9.07 -14.49
CA ASP A 246 -13.38 9.22 -14.70
C ASP A 246 -14.18 9.30 -13.40
N ALA A 247 -13.53 9.20 -12.24
CA ALA A 247 -14.19 9.30 -10.95
C ALA A 247 -14.43 10.77 -10.54
N PRO A 248 -15.52 11.09 -9.83
CA PRO A 248 -15.70 12.41 -9.23
C PRO A 248 -14.66 12.67 -8.13
N GLU A 249 -14.49 13.95 -7.77
CA GLU A 249 -13.73 14.37 -6.59
C GLU A 249 -14.33 13.79 -5.31
N LEU A 250 -13.53 13.67 -4.26
CA LEU A 250 -14.02 13.26 -2.96
C LEU A 250 -14.88 14.38 -2.36
N ARG A 251 -16.19 14.15 -2.30
CA ARG A 251 -17.19 15.12 -1.82
C ARG A 251 -17.97 14.53 -0.64
N PRO A 252 -17.61 14.88 0.61
CA PRO A 252 -18.38 14.49 1.77
C PRO A 252 -19.83 14.98 1.68
N GLN A 253 -20.79 14.06 1.80
CA GLN A 253 -22.21 14.38 1.69
C GLN A 253 -22.80 14.58 3.08
N VAL A 254 -23.25 15.79 3.40
CA VAL A 254 -23.91 16.09 4.68
C VAL A 254 -25.24 15.34 4.77
N LEU A 255 -25.40 14.53 5.81
CA LEU A 255 -26.60 13.74 6.05
C LEU A 255 -27.65 14.53 6.84
N ALA A 256 -28.87 13.99 6.90
CA ALA A 256 -29.97 14.58 7.68
C ALA A 256 -29.53 14.86 9.12
N GLY A 257 -29.74 16.10 9.58
CA GLY A 257 -29.31 16.57 10.90
C GLY A 257 -27.91 17.21 10.96
N GLY A 258 -27.13 17.22 9.86
CA GLY A 258 -25.94 18.06 9.70
C GLY A 258 -24.68 17.66 10.51
N ALA A 259 -24.81 16.74 11.47
CA ALA A 259 -23.72 16.30 12.34
C ALA A 259 -22.84 15.20 11.74
N ARG A 260 -23.33 14.53 10.68
CA ARG A 260 -22.64 13.40 10.04
C ARG A 260 -22.52 13.60 8.53
N VAL A 261 -21.50 12.97 7.96
CA VAL A 261 -21.28 12.95 6.52
C VAL A 261 -21.11 11.53 6.01
N GLY A 262 -21.62 11.25 4.81
CA GLY A 262 -21.31 10.03 4.05
C GLY A 262 -20.10 10.26 3.14
N LEU A 263 -19.31 9.21 2.94
CA LEU A 263 -18.16 9.22 2.04
C LEU A 263 -18.25 8.05 1.06
N THR A 264 -17.93 8.32 -0.20
CA THR A 264 -17.78 7.30 -1.24
C THR A 264 -16.47 7.55 -1.94
N LEU A 265 -15.63 6.52 -2.01
CA LEU A 265 -14.37 6.55 -2.74
C LEU A 265 -14.47 5.65 -3.97
N GLU A 266 -14.03 6.16 -5.11
CA GLU A 266 -13.79 5.37 -6.30
C GLU A 266 -12.28 5.11 -6.39
N LEU A 267 -11.90 3.84 -6.54
CA LEU A 267 -10.53 3.39 -6.50
C LEU A 267 -10.21 2.69 -7.81
N ALA A 268 -9.14 3.10 -8.46
CA ALA A 268 -8.42 2.30 -9.45
C ALA A 268 -7.08 1.91 -8.84
N GLY A 269 -6.53 0.76 -9.20
CA GLY A 269 -5.28 0.38 -8.57
C GLY A 269 -4.56 -0.81 -9.16
N TYR A 270 -3.37 -0.99 -8.61
CA TYR A 270 -2.62 -2.22 -8.63
C TYR A 270 -3.07 -3.08 -7.45
N GLY A 271 -3.96 -4.03 -7.73
CA GLY A 271 -4.13 -5.23 -6.93
C GLY A 271 -3.35 -6.33 -7.64
N GLY A 272 -2.40 -6.97 -6.96
CA GLY A 272 -1.69 -8.13 -7.53
C GLY A 272 -2.65 -9.26 -7.85
#